data_AF-C4JR85-F1
#
_entry.id   AF-C4JR85-F1
#
_cell.length_a   1.000
_cell.length_b   1.000
_cell.length_c   1.000
_cell.angle_alpha   90.00
_cell.angle_beta   90.00
_cell.angle_gamma   90.00
#
_symmetry.space_group_name_H-M   'P 1'
#
loop_
_entity.id
_entity.type
_entity.pdbx_description
1 polymer ?
#
loop_
_entity_poly.entity_id
_entity_poly.type
_entity_poly.pdbx_seq_one_letter_code
_entity_poly.pdbx_strand_id
1 'polypeptide(L)'
;MDLRAPSHRASTGWSPKSSSPVDTRAPIERLPVELIHKIFFQSLEFNFPRASIHVAAALANEVIYSWLIRLAFSSNNPSSSSGILIRPFVPMSYFSIGMKERTDLQTEILRCRWCTISLMRKCQREYVEHVLRQKCRDLVMSDADRAQLDNLDDYWQNIDPFDNATHGKRGKGDLVLSARHPQSDVNLKVSIWFNFGAVQIREPSPVFQETDVFRLPACSLTDPCRMPDRLLRTPWTEEKLELLTLLSNEAYIDDDGNFERSKAVVRQLIVDRDFATFQRLLSLHIRVKIYSYPLRWPVRSNNFRVAARYAKSDKDPFLTLLFSEHRDEIPTSDKSIRALLAKYEQS
;
A
#
# COMPACT_ATOMS: atom_id res chain seq x y z
N MET A 1 70.79 61.27 44.56
CA MET A 1 69.63 62.11 44.90
C MET A 1 68.44 61.59 44.12
N ASP A 2 67.52 60.91 44.81
CA ASP A 2 66.05 61.01 44.73
C ASP A 2 65.39 61.06 43.32
N LEU A 3 64.43 60.21 42.93
CA LEU A 3 63.31 59.57 43.65
C LEU A 3 62.76 58.33 42.91
N ARG A 4 62.17 57.38 43.66
CA ARG A 4 61.15 56.40 43.19
C ARG A 4 59.85 57.15 42.82
N ALA A 5 59.08 56.81 41.79
CA ALA A 5 58.09 55.71 41.64
C ALA A 5 57.14 56.10 40.45
N PRO A 6 56.06 55.37 40.06
CA PRO A 6 55.73 53.93 40.12
C PRO A 6 55.23 53.34 38.76
N SER A 7 54.95 52.04 38.82
CA SER A 7 54.33 51.12 37.85
C SER A 7 52.98 51.55 37.22
N HIS A 8 52.78 51.27 35.93
CA HIS A 8 51.45 51.05 35.35
C HIS A 8 51.40 49.90 34.33
N ARG A 9 50.70 48.84 34.76
CA ARG A 9 49.81 47.91 34.05
C ARG A 9 50.16 47.41 32.64
N ALA A 10 50.34 46.08 32.60
CA ALA A 10 50.24 45.23 31.43
C ALA A 10 48.99 45.50 30.60
N SER A 11 49.21 45.73 29.31
CA SER A 11 48.22 45.70 28.24
C SER A 11 47.74 44.26 28.04
N THR A 12 46.55 43.94 28.57
CA THR A 12 45.82 42.71 28.21
C THR A 12 45.39 42.81 26.75
N GLY A 13 46.04 42.04 25.90
CA GLY A 13 45.64 41.82 24.51
C GLY A 13 44.22 41.22 24.46
N TRP A 14 43.33 41.94 23.80
CA TRP A 14 41.97 41.49 23.54
C TRP A 14 42.02 40.57 22.32
N SER A 15 42.14 39.26 22.54
CA SER A 15 41.91 38.27 21.48
C SER A 15 40.40 38.17 21.24
N PRO A 16 39.90 38.37 20.01
CA PRO A 16 38.51 38.08 19.71
C PRO A 16 38.33 36.57 19.85
N LYS A 17 37.57 36.14 20.87
CA LYS A 17 37.07 34.76 20.93
C LYS A 17 36.28 34.54 19.64
N SER A 18 36.75 33.61 18.80
CA SER A 18 35.96 33.07 17.70
C SER A 18 34.66 32.54 18.29
N SER A 19 33.58 33.29 18.15
CA SER A 19 32.25 32.81 18.49
C SER A 19 31.98 31.61 17.59
N SER A 20 31.94 30.42 18.19
CA SER A 20 31.39 29.24 17.52
C SER A 20 30.01 29.63 16.95
N PRO A 21 29.68 29.24 15.70
CA PRO A 21 28.39 29.58 15.11
C PRO A 21 27.27 29.18 16.09
N VAL A 22 26.43 30.15 16.46
CA VAL A 22 25.27 29.90 17.32
C VAL A 22 24.38 28.92 16.57
N ASP A 23 24.15 27.75 17.17
CA ASP A 23 23.26 26.75 16.61
C ASP A 23 21.84 27.33 16.54
N THR A 24 21.42 27.73 15.34
CA THR A 24 20.14 28.40 15.08
C THR A 24 18.95 27.45 15.10
N ARG A 25 19.17 26.16 15.38
CA ARG A 25 18.12 25.14 15.40
C ARG A 25 17.07 25.41 16.46
N ALA A 26 15.81 25.13 16.13
CA ALA A 26 14.73 25.16 17.12
C ALA A 26 14.99 24.12 18.24
N PRO A 27 14.47 24.32 19.47
CA PRO A 27 14.68 23.37 20.56
C PRO A 27 14.31 21.92 20.20
N ILE A 28 13.26 21.73 19.41
CA ILE A 28 12.80 20.40 18.95
C ILE A 28 13.82 19.73 18.02
N GLU A 29 14.56 20.49 17.21
CA GLU A 29 15.58 19.99 16.28
C GLU A 29 16.90 19.65 16.96
N ARG A 30 17.05 20.06 18.23
CA ARG A 30 18.21 19.76 19.08
C ARG A 30 18.01 18.51 19.94
N LEU A 31 16.80 17.93 19.93
CA LEU A 31 16.55 16.70 20.67
C LEU A 31 17.36 15.53 20.07
N PRO A 32 17.77 14.56 20.91
CA PRO A 32 18.23 13.26 20.45
C PRO A 32 17.21 12.63 19.50
N VAL A 33 17.73 11.89 18.51
CA VAL A 33 16.92 11.30 17.44
C VAL A 33 15.82 10.38 18.00
N GLU A 34 16.10 9.68 19.08
CA GLU A 34 15.18 8.77 19.76
C GLU A 34 13.99 9.51 20.37
N LEU A 35 14.18 10.74 20.85
CA LEU A 35 13.08 11.56 21.35
C LEU A 35 12.24 12.10 20.21
N ILE A 36 12.84 12.46 19.08
CA ILE A 36 12.11 12.84 17.87
C ILE A 36 11.26 11.66 17.38
N HIS A 37 11.82 10.45 17.36
CA HIS A 37 11.07 9.22 17.02
C HIS A 37 9.92 9.00 17.99
N LYS A 38 10.17 9.09 19.30
CA LYS A 38 9.12 8.89 20.31
C LYS A 38 7.98 9.89 20.18
N ILE A 39 8.30 11.18 19.99
CA ILE A 39 7.31 12.23 19.76
C ILE A 39 6.48 11.93 18.52
N PHE A 40 7.15 11.59 17.41
CA PHE A 40 6.47 11.26 16.16
C PHE A 40 5.57 10.03 16.29
N PHE A 41 6.04 8.95 16.92
CA PHE A 41 5.19 7.79 17.12
C PHE A 41 4.01 8.10 18.04
N GLN A 42 4.18 8.90 19.09
CA GLN A 42 3.06 9.28 19.96
C GLN A 42 2.00 10.14 19.27
N SER A 43 2.37 10.97 18.30
CA SER A 43 1.43 11.87 17.61
C SER A 43 0.94 11.36 16.24
N LEU A 44 1.77 10.56 15.55
CA LEU A 44 1.62 10.17 14.15
C LEU A 44 1.32 11.35 13.19
N GLU A 45 1.80 12.55 13.55
CA GLU A 45 1.52 13.79 12.81
C GLU A 45 2.50 13.94 11.64
N PHE A 46 2.03 13.71 10.41
CA PHE A 46 2.87 13.79 9.20
C PHE A 46 3.29 15.22 8.84
N ASN A 47 2.67 16.25 9.42
CA ASN A 47 3.18 17.62 9.31
C ASN A 47 4.45 17.84 10.13
N PHE A 48 4.75 16.97 11.11
CA PHE A 48 5.95 17.07 11.94
C PHE A 48 7.25 16.95 11.12
N PRO A 49 7.48 15.89 10.32
CA PRO A 49 8.63 15.84 9.41
C PRO A 49 8.56 16.89 8.30
N ARG A 50 7.39 17.42 7.94
CA ARG A 50 7.27 18.47 6.91
C ARG A 50 7.68 19.85 7.42
N ALA A 51 7.60 20.08 8.74
CA ALA A 51 7.89 21.37 9.36
C ALA A 51 9.38 21.66 9.50
N SER A 52 10.25 20.65 9.43
CA SER A 52 11.70 20.82 9.60
C SER A 52 12.49 19.76 8.85
N ILE A 53 13.52 20.18 8.11
CA ILE A 53 14.44 19.26 7.44
C ILE A 53 15.25 18.40 8.42
N HIS A 54 15.55 18.92 9.61
CA HIS A 54 16.26 18.17 10.65
C HIS A 54 15.38 17.06 11.23
N VAL A 55 14.11 17.37 11.49
CA VAL A 55 13.12 16.37 11.93
C VAL A 55 12.85 15.35 10.82
N ALA A 56 12.74 15.79 9.56
CA ALA A 56 12.61 14.90 8.42
C ALA A 56 13.78 13.91 8.33
N ALA A 57 15.01 14.41 8.43
CA ALA A 57 16.22 13.59 8.38
C ALA A 57 16.27 12.60 9.55
N ALA A 58 15.90 13.03 10.75
CA ALA A 58 15.80 12.16 11.93
C ALA A 58 14.81 11.00 11.71
N LEU A 59 13.68 11.25 11.03
CA LEU A 59 12.63 10.26 10.74
C LEU A 59 12.85 9.49 9.44
N ALA A 60 13.86 9.85 8.64
CA ALA A 60 14.17 9.21 7.37
C ALA A 60 14.92 7.89 7.56
N ASN A 61 14.20 6.89 8.08
CA ASN A 61 14.74 5.59 8.41
C ASN A 61 13.80 4.48 7.95
N GLU A 62 14.33 3.49 7.24
CA GLU A 62 13.54 2.37 6.70
C GLU A 62 12.84 1.57 7.81
N VAL A 63 13.44 1.42 9.00
CA VAL A 63 12.82 0.76 10.15
C VAL A 63 11.56 1.50 10.59
N ILE A 64 11.61 2.84 10.63
CA ILE A 64 10.45 3.69 10.97
C ILE A 64 9.37 3.52 9.92
N TYR A 65 9.74 3.51 8.64
CA TYR A 65 8.79 3.32 7.55
C TYR A 65 8.12 1.94 7.59
N SER A 66 8.89 0.88 7.85
CA SER A 66 8.35 -0.48 8.05
C SER A 66 7.40 -0.53 9.24
N TRP A 67 7.73 0.10 10.35
CA TRP A 67 6.84 0.18 11.52
C TRP A 67 5.54 0.93 11.20
N LEU A 68 5.60 2.04 10.48
CA LEU A 68 4.42 2.78 10.04
C LEU A 68 3.54 1.93 9.12
N ILE A 69 4.13 1.20 8.16
CA ILE A 69 3.38 0.31 7.27
C ILE A 69 2.71 -0.80 8.07
N ARG A 70 3.43 -1.51 8.93
CA ARG A 70 2.85 -2.58 9.76
C ARG A 70 1.76 -2.07 10.70
N LEU A 71 1.96 -0.90 11.30
CA LEU A 71 0.98 -0.26 12.16
C LEU A 71 -0.31 0.10 11.41
N ALA A 72 -0.18 0.67 10.20
CA ALA A 72 -1.31 1.17 9.44
C ALA A 72 -2.02 0.07 8.65
N PHE A 73 -1.30 -0.90 8.09
CA PHE A 73 -1.80 -1.82 7.08
C PHE A 73 -1.92 -3.28 7.54
N SER A 74 -1.61 -3.62 8.78
CA SER A 74 -1.96 -4.96 9.28
C SER A 74 -3.48 -5.12 9.38
N SER A 75 -3.98 -6.36 9.24
CA SER A 75 -5.39 -6.65 9.53
C SER A 75 -5.71 -6.50 11.01
N ASN A 76 -6.95 -6.12 11.30
CA ASN A 76 -7.51 -6.01 12.65
C ASN A 76 -8.59 -7.07 12.91
N ASN A 77 -8.45 -8.25 12.31
CA ASN A 77 -9.39 -9.34 12.52
C ASN A 77 -9.47 -9.75 14.01
N PRO A 78 -10.55 -10.41 14.46
CA PRO A 78 -10.74 -10.77 15.87
C PRO A 78 -9.50 -11.46 16.48
N SER A 79 -8.89 -12.41 15.75
CA SER A 79 -7.73 -13.15 16.24
C SER A 79 -6.42 -12.35 16.19
N SER A 80 -6.36 -11.18 15.55
CA SER A 80 -5.18 -10.32 15.57
C SER A 80 -4.87 -9.82 16.99
N SER A 81 -5.89 -9.68 17.84
CA SER A 81 -5.78 -9.29 19.25
C SER A 81 -5.08 -10.34 20.12
N SER A 82 -5.03 -11.60 19.67
CA SER A 82 -4.46 -12.73 20.43
C SER A 82 -2.94 -12.90 20.23
N GLY A 83 -2.20 -11.80 20.27
CA GLY A 83 -0.73 -11.83 20.37
C GLY A 83 0.05 -11.86 19.05
N ILE A 84 -0.53 -11.45 17.93
CA ILE A 84 0.24 -11.25 16.67
C ILE A 84 0.86 -9.85 16.63
N LEU A 85 0.17 -8.85 17.17
CA LEU A 85 0.60 -7.46 17.10
C LEU A 85 1.21 -7.02 18.44
N ILE A 86 2.25 -7.76 18.87
CA ILE A 86 2.98 -7.53 20.13
C ILE A 86 4.12 -6.52 19.89
N ARG A 87 4.60 -5.91 20.98
CA ARG A 87 5.62 -4.86 21.04
C ARG A 87 7.02 -5.12 20.43
N PRO A 88 7.45 -6.31 19.95
CA PRO A 88 8.60 -6.33 19.04
C PRO A 88 8.21 -6.13 17.56
N PHE A 89 6.96 -6.42 17.17
CA PHE A 89 6.53 -6.34 15.77
C PHE A 89 6.01 -4.94 15.38
N VAL A 90 5.35 -4.24 16.33
CA VAL A 90 4.88 -2.86 16.19
C VAL A 90 5.30 -2.05 17.41
N PRO A 91 5.92 -0.86 17.26
CA PRO A 91 6.50 -0.09 18.37
C PRO A 91 5.44 0.55 19.30
N MET A 92 4.17 0.51 18.90
CA MET A 92 3.06 1.13 19.63
C MET A 92 1.91 0.15 19.86
N SER A 93 0.99 0.53 20.73
CA SER A 93 -0.26 -0.21 20.92
C SER A 93 -1.09 -0.12 19.63
N TYR A 94 -0.95 -1.12 18.76
CA TYR A 94 -1.69 -1.18 17.50
C TYR A 94 -3.22 -0.98 17.68
N PHE A 95 -3.75 -1.50 18.79
CA PHE A 95 -5.17 -1.44 19.11
C PHE A 95 -5.63 -0.12 19.73
N SER A 96 -4.73 0.84 20.00
CA SER A 96 -5.13 2.16 20.50
C SER A 96 -5.54 3.14 19.39
N ILE A 97 -5.29 2.82 18.12
CA ILE A 97 -5.63 3.69 16.98
C ILE A 97 -7.03 3.34 16.50
N GLY A 98 -7.91 4.34 16.44
CA GLY A 98 -9.26 4.17 15.92
C GLY A 98 -9.27 3.82 14.42
N MET A 99 -10.37 3.23 13.93
CA MET A 99 -10.48 2.85 12.51
C MET A 99 -10.30 4.04 11.56
N LYS A 100 -10.93 5.18 11.87
CA LYS A 100 -10.80 6.41 11.08
C LYS A 100 -9.36 6.95 11.07
N GLU A 101 -8.74 7.06 12.25
CA GLU A 101 -7.35 7.52 12.38
C GLU A 101 -6.39 6.61 11.60
N ARG A 102 -6.66 5.31 11.57
CA ARG A 102 -5.90 4.37 10.76
C ARG A 102 -6.09 4.59 9.27
N THR A 103 -7.33 4.81 8.80
CA THR A 103 -7.61 5.14 7.40
C THR A 103 -6.92 6.44 6.97
N ASP A 104 -6.92 7.45 7.84
CA ASP A 104 -6.21 8.71 7.62
C ASP A 104 -4.69 8.48 7.54
N LEU A 105 -4.14 7.68 8.46
CA LEU A 105 -2.73 7.29 8.47
C LEU A 105 -2.32 6.52 7.21
N GLN A 106 -3.13 5.54 6.78
CA GLN A 106 -2.92 4.80 5.54
C GLN A 106 -2.86 5.78 4.34
N THR A 107 -3.79 6.72 4.28
CA THR A 107 -3.85 7.74 3.21
C THR A 107 -2.58 8.60 3.20
N GLU A 108 -2.11 9.06 4.36
CA GLU A 108 -0.87 9.84 4.46
C GLU A 108 0.38 9.03 4.10
N ILE A 109 0.47 7.77 4.51
CA ILE A 109 1.57 6.88 4.15
C ILE A 109 1.62 6.66 2.64
N LEU A 110 0.48 6.36 1.99
CA LEU A 110 0.45 6.14 0.54
C LEU A 110 0.86 7.38 -0.27
N ARG A 111 0.65 8.59 0.26
CA ARG A 111 1.09 9.85 -0.35
C ARG A 111 2.61 10.02 -0.30
N CYS A 112 3.30 9.38 0.65
CA CYS A 112 4.73 9.53 0.84
C CYS A 112 5.55 8.82 -0.24
N ARG A 113 6.61 9.48 -0.72
CA ARG A 113 7.49 8.94 -1.78
C ARG A 113 8.26 7.69 -1.33
N TRP A 114 8.59 7.59 -0.05
CA TRP A 114 9.26 6.43 0.52
C TRP A 114 8.38 5.17 0.59
N CYS A 115 7.05 5.32 0.47
CA CYS A 115 6.14 4.18 0.39
C CYS A 115 6.22 3.60 -1.03
N THR A 116 7.13 2.65 -1.22
CA THR A 116 7.37 1.94 -2.48
C THR A 116 6.79 0.52 -2.44
N ILE A 117 6.67 -0.12 -3.59
CA ILE A 117 6.25 -1.53 -3.67
C ILE A 117 7.25 -2.44 -2.96
N SER A 118 8.56 -2.23 -3.12
CA SER A 118 9.60 -3.05 -2.50
C SER A 118 9.51 -3.02 -0.98
N LEU A 119 9.28 -1.84 -0.40
CA LEU A 119 9.11 -1.70 1.04
C LEU A 119 7.78 -2.32 1.51
N MET A 120 6.71 -2.16 0.73
CA MET A 120 5.43 -2.81 1.02
C MET A 120 5.60 -4.33 1.02
N ARG A 121 6.17 -4.92 -0.04
CA ARG A 121 6.46 -6.36 -0.20
C ARG A 121 7.32 -6.92 0.93
N LYS A 122 8.37 -6.19 1.32
CA LYS A 122 9.18 -6.53 2.51
C LYS A 122 8.29 -6.64 3.76
N CYS A 123 7.45 -5.64 4.01
CA CYS A 123 6.54 -5.65 5.15
C CYS A 123 5.48 -6.75 5.05
N GLN A 124 4.99 -7.08 3.84
CA GLN A 124 4.05 -8.18 3.61
C GLN A 124 4.68 -9.52 4.00
N ARG A 125 5.88 -9.80 3.49
CA ARG A 125 6.63 -11.01 3.78
C ARG A 125 6.88 -11.15 5.29
N GLU A 126 7.43 -10.11 5.92
CA GLU A 126 7.73 -10.12 7.35
C GLU A 126 6.46 -10.29 8.21
N TYR A 127 5.34 -9.72 7.77
CA TYR A 127 4.03 -9.89 8.42
C TYR A 127 3.54 -11.33 8.33
N VAL A 128 3.54 -11.92 7.12
CA VAL A 128 3.11 -13.31 6.89
C VAL A 128 3.97 -14.27 7.70
N GLU A 129 5.30 -14.15 7.61
CA GLU A 129 6.20 -15.00 8.39
C GLU A 129 5.98 -14.83 9.90
N HIS A 130 5.72 -13.61 10.39
CA HIS A 130 5.41 -13.38 11.79
C HIS A 130 4.12 -14.08 12.23
N VAL A 131 3.05 -13.95 11.43
CA VAL A 131 1.78 -14.64 11.67
C VAL A 131 1.98 -16.15 11.75
N LEU A 132 2.69 -16.73 10.77
CA LEU A 132 2.96 -18.16 10.72
C LEU A 132 3.77 -18.63 11.94
N ARG A 133 4.83 -17.90 12.31
CA ARG A 133 5.63 -18.21 13.51
C ARG A 133 4.81 -18.19 14.79
N GLN A 134 3.87 -17.25 14.93
CA GLN A 134 3.04 -17.15 16.14
C GLN A 134 1.88 -18.17 16.14
N LYS A 135 1.18 -18.31 15.03
CA LYS A 135 -0.06 -19.09 14.95
C LYS A 135 0.14 -20.56 14.60
N CYS A 136 1.22 -20.90 13.91
CA CYS A 136 1.55 -22.27 13.54
C CYS A 136 2.57 -22.92 14.49
N ARG A 137 3.00 -22.21 15.55
CA ARG A 137 4.00 -22.70 16.51
C ARG A 137 3.63 -24.07 17.08
N ASP A 138 2.43 -24.15 17.65
CA ASP A 138 1.95 -25.31 18.40
C ASP A 138 1.09 -26.26 17.53
N LEU A 139 0.91 -25.93 16.25
CA LEU A 139 0.15 -26.78 15.33
C LEU A 139 0.95 -28.03 14.97
N VAL A 140 0.27 -29.17 14.95
CA VAL A 140 0.84 -30.45 14.53
C VAL A 140 0.70 -30.58 13.01
N MET A 141 1.83 -30.66 12.30
CA MET A 141 1.90 -30.74 10.83
C MET A 141 2.73 -31.95 10.42
N SER A 142 2.63 -32.38 9.16
CA SER A 142 3.56 -33.37 8.60
C SER A 142 4.96 -32.76 8.46
N ASP A 143 6.00 -33.58 8.44
CA ASP A 143 7.38 -33.09 8.24
C ASP A 143 7.53 -32.37 6.89
N ALA A 144 6.84 -32.84 5.86
CA ALA A 144 6.83 -32.21 4.54
C ALA A 144 6.17 -30.82 4.58
N ASP A 145 4.98 -30.71 5.19
CA ASP A 145 4.27 -29.43 5.29
C ASP A 145 5.04 -28.44 6.17
N ARG A 146 5.68 -28.91 7.25
CA ARG A 146 6.53 -28.09 8.11
C ARG A 146 7.76 -27.59 7.36
N ALA A 147 8.43 -28.45 6.59
CA ALA A 147 9.57 -28.06 5.77
C ALA A 147 9.20 -27.00 4.71
N GLN A 148 8.02 -27.13 4.09
CA GLN A 148 7.50 -26.09 3.19
C GLN A 148 7.23 -24.77 3.92
N LEU A 149 6.65 -24.84 5.12
CA LEU A 149 6.35 -23.65 5.92
C LEU A 149 7.62 -22.92 6.39
N ASP A 150 8.68 -23.67 6.70
CA ASP A 150 9.95 -23.13 7.17
C ASP A 150 10.81 -22.51 6.05
N ASN A 151 10.54 -22.87 4.78
CA ASN A 151 11.22 -22.31 3.61
C ASN A 151 10.24 -21.77 2.56
N LEU A 152 9.88 -20.49 2.71
CA LEU A 152 8.98 -19.79 1.79
C LEU A 152 9.70 -18.91 0.76
N ASP A 153 11.04 -18.90 0.74
CA ASP A 153 11.83 -17.95 -0.05
C ASP A 153 11.51 -18.00 -1.56
N ASP A 154 11.40 -19.20 -2.12
CA ASP A 154 11.12 -19.41 -3.54
C ASP A 154 9.76 -18.83 -3.94
N TYR A 155 8.77 -18.92 -3.05
CA TYR A 155 7.44 -18.34 -3.27
C TYR A 155 7.50 -16.81 -3.28
N TRP A 156 8.29 -16.19 -2.41
CA TRP A 156 8.44 -14.73 -2.40
C TRP A 156 9.23 -14.19 -3.59
N GLN A 157 10.11 -15.00 -4.18
CA GLN A 157 10.92 -14.62 -5.35
C GLN A 157 10.14 -14.72 -6.66
N ASN A 158 9.14 -15.60 -6.74
CA ASN A 158 8.36 -15.84 -7.96
C ASN A 158 6.86 -15.65 -7.69
N ILE A 159 6.44 -14.39 -7.54
CA ILE A 159 5.07 -14.03 -7.15
C ILE A 159 4.08 -13.98 -8.33
N ASP A 160 4.56 -13.71 -9.54
CA ASP A 160 3.73 -13.55 -10.75
C ASP A 160 2.71 -14.67 -11.04
N PRO A 161 3.02 -15.97 -10.85
CA PRO A 161 2.07 -17.04 -11.15
C PRO A 161 0.95 -17.18 -10.11
N PHE A 162 1.04 -16.48 -8.98
CA PHE A 162 0.10 -16.62 -7.89
C PHE A 162 -1.19 -15.83 -8.11
N ASP A 163 -2.19 -16.17 -7.32
CA ASP A 163 -3.53 -15.61 -7.43
C ASP A 163 -3.51 -14.08 -7.42
N ASN A 164 -4.07 -13.49 -8.48
CA ASN A 164 -4.22 -12.05 -8.67
C ASN A 164 -5.67 -11.57 -8.50
N ALA A 165 -6.56 -12.44 -8.00
CA ALA A 165 -7.98 -12.19 -7.85
C ALA A 165 -8.62 -11.64 -9.14
N THR A 166 -8.43 -12.34 -10.26
CA THR A 166 -8.85 -11.92 -11.62
C THR A 166 -10.34 -11.56 -11.75
N HIS A 167 -11.18 -12.01 -10.81
CA HIS A 167 -12.61 -11.65 -10.72
C HIS A 167 -12.98 -10.94 -9.41
N GLY A 168 -12.02 -10.26 -8.78
CA GLY A 168 -12.19 -9.61 -7.48
C GLY A 168 -12.36 -10.58 -6.30
N LYS A 169 -12.09 -11.87 -6.51
CA LYS A 169 -12.18 -12.92 -5.49
C LYS A 169 -10.90 -13.75 -5.47
N ARG A 170 -10.44 -14.06 -4.26
CA ARG A 170 -9.32 -14.98 -4.03
C ARG A 170 -9.78 -16.42 -4.14
N GLY A 171 -8.89 -17.27 -4.64
CA GLY A 171 -8.97 -18.72 -4.62
C GLY A 171 -8.68 -19.29 -3.23
N LYS A 172 -8.37 -20.58 -3.15
CA LYS A 172 -8.23 -21.33 -1.89
C LYS A 172 -6.90 -21.07 -1.14
N GLY A 173 -5.96 -20.38 -1.77
CA GLY A 173 -4.57 -20.21 -1.32
C GLY A 173 -3.59 -20.69 -2.40
N ASP A 174 -2.47 -20.00 -2.52
CA ASP A 174 -1.35 -20.38 -3.39
C ASP A 174 -0.60 -21.58 -2.79
N LEU A 175 -0.48 -21.61 -1.46
CA LEU A 175 0.00 -22.74 -0.67
C LEU A 175 -1.06 -23.09 0.38
N VAL A 176 -1.44 -24.36 0.45
CA VAL A 176 -2.43 -24.87 1.42
C VAL A 176 -1.86 -26.09 2.12
N LEU A 177 -1.57 -25.94 3.41
CA LEU A 177 -0.98 -26.97 4.25
C LEU A 177 -2.03 -27.54 5.23
N SER A 178 -1.81 -28.78 5.66
CA SER A 178 -2.67 -29.44 6.64
C SER A 178 -2.04 -29.40 8.03
N ALA A 179 -2.85 -29.08 9.02
CA ALA A 179 -2.43 -28.96 10.41
C ALA A 179 -3.48 -29.57 11.34
N ARG A 180 -3.11 -29.84 12.59
CA ARG A 180 -4.02 -30.24 13.66
C ARG A 180 -3.80 -29.39 14.90
N HIS A 181 -4.89 -29.04 15.57
CA HIS A 181 -4.82 -28.34 16.84
C HIS A 181 -4.38 -29.33 17.95
N PRO A 182 -3.32 -29.02 18.73
CA PRO A 182 -2.70 -30.00 19.63
C PRO A 182 -3.62 -30.46 20.78
N GLN A 183 -4.56 -29.62 21.20
CA GLN A 183 -5.42 -29.90 22.36
C GLN A 183 -6.79 -30.49 21.99
N SER A 184 -7.29 -30.19 20.79
CA SER A 184 -8.64 -30.57 20.37
C SER A 184 -8.64 -31.59 19.22
N ASP A 185 -7.48 -31.91 18.66
CA ASP A 185 -7.28 -32.78 17.48
C ASP A 185 -8.12 -32.39 16.25
N VAL A 186 -8.62 -31.16 16.23
CA VAL A 186 -9.38 -30.60 15.11
C VAL A 186 -8.42 -30.41 13.94
N ASN A 187 -8.79 -30.94 12.78
CA ASN A 187 -8.10 -30.70 11.52
C ASN A 187 -8.21 -29.23 11.12
N LEU A 188 -7.10 -28.66 10.67
CA LEU A 188 -6.97 -27.27 10.24
C LEU A 188 -6.30 -27.22 8.87
N LYS A 189 -6.58 -26.14 8.14
CA LYS A 189 -5.89 -25.76 6.92
C LYS A 189 -5.21 -24.42 7.12
N VAL A 190 -3.93 -24.36 6.74
CA VAL A 190 -3.15 -23.13 6.67
C VAL A 190 -3.05 -22.73 5.20
N SER A 191 -3.80 -21.72 4.80
CA SER A 191 -3.78 -21.16 3.45
C SER A 191 -2.94 -19.88 3.42
N ILE A 192 -2.04 -19.77 2.45
CA ILE A 192 -1.19 -18.59 2.22
C ILE A 192 -1.47 -18.06 0.81
N TRP A 193 -1.64 -16.74 0.69
CA TRP A 193 -1.68 -16.04 -0.58
C TRP A 193 -0.53 -15.03 -0.66
N PHE A 194 0.46 -15.30 -1.49
CA PHE A 194 1.71 -14.53 -1.53
C PHE A 194 1.47 -13.15 -2.15
N ASN A 195 0.70 -13.09 -3.24
CA ASN A 195 0.38 -11.83 -3.91
C ASN A 195 -0.33 -10.82 -2.99
N PHE A 196 -1.17 -11.32 -2.08
CA PHE A 196 -1.94 -10.49 -1.15
C PHE A 196 -1.29 -10.33 0.22
N GLY A 197 -0.15 -10.98 0.48
CA GLY A 197 0.47 -11.01 1.81
C GLY A 197 -0.50 -11.50 2.88
N ALA A 198 -1.25 -12.56 2.57
CA ALA A 198 -2.37 -13.03 3.40
C ALA A 198 -2.19 -14.47 3.88
N VAL A 199 -2.66 -14.73 5.11
CA VAL A 199 -2.69 -16.04 5.75
C VAL A 199 -4.06 -16.27 6.37
N GLN A 200 -4.58 -17.48 6.24
CA GLN A 200 -5.78 -17.91 6.94
C GLN A 200 -5.56 -19.29 7.54
N ILE A 201 -5.94 -19.45 8.80
CA ILE A 201 -5.93 -20.74 9.51
C ILE A 201 -7.38 -21.05 9.86
N ARG A 202 -7.90 -22.15 9.35
CA ARG A 202 -9.33 -22.47 9.51
C ARG A 202 -9.59 -23.97 9.52
N GLU A 203 -10.74 -24.37 10.03
CA GLU A 203 -11.24 -25.72 9.86
C GLU A 203 -11.57 -26.03 8.39
N PRO A 204 -11.42 -27.29 7.93
CA PRO A 204 -11.88 -27.73 6.63
C PRO A 204 -13.38 -27.49 6.47
N SER A 205 -13.75 -26.61 5.55
CA SER A 205 -15.14 -26.38 5.15
C SER A 205 -15.30 -26.53 3.64
N PRO A 206 -16.40 -27.14 3.16
CA PRO A 206 -16.72 -27.17 1.74
C PRO A 206 -16.98 -25.76 1.18
N VAL A 207 -17.36 -24.81 2.03
CA VAL A 207 -17.56 -23.40 1.68
C VAL A 207 -16.34 -22.59 2.13
N PHE A 208 -15.75 -21.83 1.20
CA PHE A 208 -14.69 -20.88 1.53
C PHE A 208 -15.31 -19.61 2.13
N GLN A 209 -14.90 -19.24 3.34
CA GLN A 209 -15.30 -18.00 4.00
C GLN A 209 -14.03 -17.22 4.33
N GLU A 210 -13.96 -15.95 3.94
CA GLU A 210 -12.85 -15.05 4.26
C GLU A 210 -13.01 -14.45 5.67
N THR A 211 -13.21 -15.31 6.67
CA THR A 211 -13.23 -14.90 8.07
C THR A 211 -11.83 -14.99 8.64
N ASP A 212 -11.47 -14.02 9.49
CA ASP A 212 -10.23 -14.06 10.28
C ASP A 212 -8.91 -14.17 9.45
N VAL A 213 -8.91 -13.58 8.26
CA VAL A 213 -7.73 -13.56 7.38
C VAL A 213 -6.72 -12.53 7.89
N PHE A 214 -5.51 -12.99 8.22
CA PHE A 214 -4.37 -12.12 8.51
C PHE A 214 -3.81 -11.58 7.21
N ARG A 215 -3.70 -10.27 7.04
CA ARG A 215 -3.18 -9.70 5.80
C ARG A 215 -2.46 -8.39 5.99
N LEU A 216 -1.51 -8.12 5.10
CA LEU A 216 -0.91 -6.82 4.89
C LEU A 216 -0.70 -6.67 3.38
N PRO A 217 -1.16 -5.60 2.71
CA PRO A 217 -1.92 -4.51 3.28
C PRO A 217 -3.39 -4.88 3.54
N ALA A 218 -3.97 -4.24 4.57
CA ALA A 218 -5.35 -4.40 4.97
C ALA A 218 -6.00 -3.03 5.21
N CYS A 219 -6.82 -2.60 4.25
CA CYS A 219 -7.64 -1.40 4.40
C CYS A 219 -9.03 -1.74 4.93
N SER A 220 -9.68 -0.73 5.52
CA SER A 220 -11.05 -0.85 6.01
C SER A 220 -12.02 -1.07 4.85
N LEU A 221 -12.96 -2.00 5.01
CA LEU A 221 -14.02 -2.23 4.02
C LEU A 221 -15.08 -1.13 4.04
N THR A 222 -15.34 -0.53 5.21
CA THR A 222 -16.40 0.47 5.41
C THR A 222 -15.92 1.90 5.22
N ASP A 223 -14.63 2.15 5.46
CA ASP A 223 -14.00 3.46 5.29
C ASP A 223 -12.58 3.29 4.72
N PRO A 224 -12.45 2.85 3.45
CA PRO A 224 -11.16 2.57 2.84
C PRO A 224 -10.31 3.82 2.71
N CYS A 225 -8.98 3.65 2.71
CA CYS A 225 -8.06 4.75 2.44
C CYS A 225 -8.12 5.20 0.97
N ARG A 226 -7.69 6.43 0.70
CA ARG A 226 -7.74 7.00 -0.65
C ARG A 226 -6.50 6.61 -1.45
N MET A 227 -6.68 6.08 -2.66
CA MET A 227 -5.60 5.86 -3.62
C MET A 227 -4.89 7.20 -3.90
N PRO A 228 -3.55 7.29 -3.80
CA PRO A 228 -2.84 8.54 -4.03
C PRO A 228 -2.78 8.91 -5.52
N ASP A 229 -2.91 10.20 -5.84
CA ASP A 229 -2.91 10.69 -7.22
C ASP A 229 -1.60 10.35 -7.98
N ARG A 230 -0.48 10.24 -7.26
CA ARG A 230 0.81 9.86 -7.86
C ARG A 230 0.77 8.47 -8.51
N LEU A 231 -0.08 7.56 -8.03
CA LEU A 231 -0.25 6.23 -8.63
C LEU A 231 -1.18 6.27 -9.84
N LEU A 232 -1.92 7.35 -10.07
CA LEU A 232 -2.89 7.50 -11.15
C LEU A 232 -2.44 8.45 -12.26
N ARG A 233 -1.17 8.87 -12.29
CA ARG A 233 -0.64 9.83 -13.28
C ARG A 233 0.72 9.41 -13.78
N THR A 234 1.05 9.72 -15.03
CA THR A 234 2.35 9.40 -15.64
C THR A 234 3.55 9.89 -14.78
N PRO A 235 4.73 9.25 -14.89
CA PRO A 235 5.04 8.08 -15.71
C PRO A 235 4.44 6.76 -15.17
N TRP A 236 4.25 5.78 -16.05
CA TRP A 236 3.82 4.41 -15.70
C TRP A 236 5.04 3.51 -15.65
N THR A 237 5.56 3.26 -14.45
CA THR A 237 6.64 2.30 -14.21
C THR A 237 6.06 0.98 -13.72
N GLU A 238 6.80 -0.12 -13.90
CA GLU A 238 6.36 -1.45 -13.43
C GLU A 238 6.11 -1.46 -11.92
N GLU A 239 7.02 -0.89 -11.12
CA GLU A 239 6.88 -0.79 -9.66
C GLU A 239 5.59 -0.08 -9.25
N LYS A 240 5.20 0.95 -10.00
CA LYS A 240 4.00 1.74 -9.74
C LYS A 240 2.74 0.98 -10.14
N LEU A 241 2.76 0.29 -11.28
CA LEU A 241 1.65 -0.55 -11.74
C LEU A 241 1.44 -1.74 -10.80
N GLU A 242 2.52 -2.32 -10.28
CA GLU A 242 2.46 -3.37 -9.26
C GLU A 242 1.85 -2.83 -7.96
N LEU A 243 2.32 -1.68 -7.45
CA LEU A 243 1.73 -1.07 -6.24
C LEU A 243 0.25 -0.72 -6.43
N LEU A 244 -0.12 -0.19 -7.60
CA LEU A 244 -1.51 0.10 -7.92
C LEU A 244 -2.35 -1.17 -7.95
N THR A 245 -1.82 -2.25 -8.55
CA THR A 245 -2.50 -3.56 -8.62
C THR A 245 -2.72 -4.13 -7.21
N LEU A 246 -1.69 -4.10 -6.35
CA LEU A 246 -1.77 -4.55 -4.97
C LEU A 246 -2.85 -3.78 -4.17
N LEU A 247 -2.99 -2.48 -4.43
CA LEU A 247 -3.90 -1.60 -3.71
C LEU A 247 -5.28 -1.46 -4.35
N SER A 248 -5.52 -2.05 -5.53
CA SER A 248 -6.74 -1.76 -6.31
C SER A 248 -8.03 -2.15 -5.57
N ASN A 249 -7.97 -3.20 -4.75
CA ASN A 249 -9.08 -3.67 -3.92
C ASN A 249 -9.06 -3.12 -2.48
N GLU A 250 -8.00 -2.39 -2.09
CA GLU A 250 -7.79 -1.86 -0.75
C GLU A 250 -8.11 -0.37 -0.64
N ALA A 251 -7.63 0.42 -1.60
CA ALA A 251 -7.72 1.86 -1.59
C ALA A 251 -8.69 2.35 -2.67
N TYR A 252 -9.60 3.24 -2.30
CA TYR A 252 -10.60 3.72 -3.25
C TYR A 252 -10.00 4.73 -4.24
N ILE A 253 -10.42 4.64 -5.50
CA ILE A 253 -10.03 5.58 -6.55
C ILE A 253 -11.04 6.71 -6.65
N ASP A 254 -12.34 6.43 -6.67
CA ASP A 254 -13.37 7.46 -6.79
C ASP A 254 -14.21 7.56 -5.52
N ASP A 255 -14.60 8.78 -5.19
CA ASP A 255 -15.46 9.07 -4.03
C ASP A 255 -16.94 8.79 -4.34
N ASP A 256 -17.36 8.82 -5.61
CA ASP A 256 -18.73 8.70 -6.06
C ASP A 256 -18.88 7.90 -7.39
N GLY A 257 -20.12 7.79 -7.88
CA GLY A 257 -20.46 7.08 -9.13
C GLY A 257 -20.13 7.85 -10.42
N ASN A 258 -19.60 9.07 -10.32
CA ASN A 258 -19.18 9.83 -11.50
C ASN A 258 -17.86 9.31 -12.07
N PHE A 259 -17.06 8.62 -11.25
CA PHE A 259 -15.80 8.00 -11.63
C PHE A 259 -14.78 8.96 -12.27
N GLU A 260 -14.72 10.21 -11.81
CA GLU A 260 -13.90 11.26 -12.44
C GLU A 260 -12.42 10.91 -12.54
N ARG A 261 -11.83 10.34 -11.47
CA ARG A 261 -10.40 9.99 -11.45
C ARG A 261 -10.14 8.80 -12.37
N SER A 262 -10.94 7.75 -12.26
CA SER A 262 -10.80 6.57 -13.11
C SER A 262 -10.97 6.89 -14.60
N LYS A 263 -11.97 7.71 -14.97
CA LYS A 263 -12.20 8.16 -16.36
C LYS A 263 -11.02 8.98 -16.89
N ALA A 264 -10.48 9.88 -16.08
CA ALA A 264 -9.35 10.73 -16.46
C ALA A 264 -8.11 9.91 -16.79
N VAL A 265 -7.81 8.87 -16.01
CA VAL A 265 -6.70 7.93 -16.27
C VAL A 265 -6.85 7.27 -17.64
N VAL A 266 -8.01 6.64 -17.89
CA VAL A 266 -8.29 5.92 -19.14
C VAL A 266 -8.22 6.87 -20.33
N ARG A 267 -8.80 8.08 -20.19
CA ARG A 267 -8.72 9.12 -21.22
C ARG A 267 -7.28 9.49 -21.53
N GLN A 268 -6.45 9.71 -20.52
CA GLN A 268 -5.07 10.12 -20.70
C GLN A 268 -4.26 9.03 -21.41
N LEU A 269 -4.44 7.75 -21.04
CA LEU A 269 -3.78 6.61 -21.69
C LEU A 269 -4.14 6.49 -23.18
N ILE A 270 -5.40 6.74 -23.54
CA ILE A 270 -5.83 6.79 -24.95
C ILE A 270 -5.13 7.94 -25.68
N VAL A 271 -5.04 9.12 -25.07
CA VAL A 271 -4.39 10.29 -25.69
C VAL A 271 -2.89 10.06 -25.87
N ASP A 272 -2.24 9.49 -24.86
CA ASP A 272 -0.80 9.19 -24.86
C ASP A 272 -0.45 7.95 -25.69
N ARG A 273 -1.47 7.21 -26.18
CA ARG A 273 -1.33 5.98 -26.98
C ARG A 273 -0.58 4.86 -26.25
N ASP A 274 -0.65 4.82 -24.92
CA ASP A 274 -0.09 3.75 -24.08
C ASP A 274 -1.08 2.60 -23.94
N PHE A 275 -1.07 1.69 -24.92
CA PHE A 275 -2.02 0.57 -24.98
C PHE A 275 -1.73 -0.50 -23.92
N ALA A 276 -0.46 -0.77 -23.61
CA ALA A 276 -0.08 -1.80 -22.65
C ALA A 276 -0.60 -1.45 -21.25
N THR A 277 -0.39 -0.22 -20.80
CA THR A 277 -0.94 0.23 -19.51
C THR A 277 -2.47 0.29 -19.54
N PHE A 278 -3.05 0.75 -20.64
CA PHE A 278 -4.51 0.78 -20.81
C PHE A 278 -5.15 -0.61 -20.62
N GLN A 279 -4.63 -1.62 -21.31
CA GLN A 279 -5.11 -2.99 -21.19
C GLN A 279 -4.96 -3.51 -19.76
N ARG A 280 -3.80 -3.30 -19.15
CA ARG A 280 -3.52 -3.74 -17.77
C ARG A 280 -4.46 -3.09 -16.76
N LEU A 281 -4.76 -1.80 -16.87
CA LEU A 281 -5.67 -1.14 -15.93
C LEU A 281 -7.12 -1.59 -16.11
N LEU A 282 -7.57 -1.82 -17.35
CA LEU A 282 -8.95 -2.29 -17.62
C LEU A 282 -9.21 -3.74 -17.19
N SER A 283 -8.17 -4.54 -16.97
CA SER A 283 -8.31 -5.87 -16.35
C SER A 283 -8.43 -5.81 -14.82
N LEU A 284 -8.16 -4.67 -14.19
CA LEU A 284 -8.23 -4.55 -12.73
C LEU A 284 -9.66 -4.35 -12.24
N HIS A 285 -9.91 -4.88 -11.04
CA HIS A 285 -11.05 -4.49 -10.21
C HIS A 285 -10.59 -3.44 -9.20
N ILE A 286 -11.35 -2.35 -9.11
CA ILE A 286 -11.03 -1.19 -8.30
C ILE A 286 -12.10 -0.92 -7.23
N ARG A 287 -11.67 -0.36 -6.11
CA ARG A 287 -12.54 0.20 -5.08
C ARG A 287 -13.06 1.58 -5.46
N VAL A 288 -14.33 1.81 -5.15
CA VAL A 288 -14.99 3.12 -5.18
C VAL A 288 -15.71 3.28 -3.85
N LYS A 289 -15.58 4.45 -3.22
CA LYS A 289 -15.91 4.67 -1.80
C LYS A 289 -17.36 4.32 -1.45
N ILE A 290 -18.30 4.62 -2.35
CA ILE A 290 -19.74 4.39 -2.14
C ILE A 290 -20.17 2.94 -2.39
N TYR A 291 -19.31 2.09 -2.95
CA TYR A 291 -19.64 0.69 -3.26
C TYR A 291 -18.99 -0.26 -2.26
N SER A 292 -19.77 -1.22 -1.77
CA SER A 292 -19.28 -2.25 -0.84
C SER A 292 -18.43 -3.33 -1.51
N TYR A 293 -18.41 -3.38 -2.84
CA TYR A 293 -17.69 -4.36 -3.65
C TYR A 293 -16.80 -3.69 -4.70
N PRO A 294 -15.66 -4.30 -5.06
CA PRO A 294 -14.85 -3.84 -6.20
C PRO A 294 -15.61 -3.96 -7.52
N LEU A 295 -15.35 -3.04 -8.42
CA LEU A 295 -15.91 -2.99 -9.77
C LEU A 295 -14.79 -3.08 -10.79
N ARG A 296 -15.05 -3.62 -11.98
CA ARG A 296 -14.11 -3.47 -13.10
C ARG A 296 -13.81 -1.99 -13.33
N TRP A 297 -12.59 -1.67 -13.74
CA TRP A 297 -12.22 -0.28 -14.04
C TRP A 297 -13.26 0.37 -14.98
N PRO A 298 -13.92 1.46 -14.55
CA PRO A 298 -15.11 1.96 -15.23
C PRO A 298 -14.76 2.59 -16.58
N VAL A 299 -15.48 2.19 -17.62
CA VAL A 299 -15.41 2.76 -18.97
C VAL A 299 -16.72 3.49 -19.26
N ARG A 300 -16.65 4.73 -19.74
CA ARG A 300 -17.85 5.52 -20.09
C ARG A 300 -17.88 5.86 -21.57
N SER A 301 -19.04 6.28 -22.05
CA SER A 301 -19.27 6.76 -23.41
C SER A 301 -18.19 7.73 -23.93
N ASN A 302 -17.66 8.60 -23.07
CA ASN A 302 -16.59 9.52 -23.46
C ASN A 302 -15.28 8.80 -23.83
N ASN A 303 -14.93 7.69 -23.17
CA ASN A 303 -13.72 6.92 -23.48
C ASN A 303 -13.77 6.33 -24.89
N PHE A 304 -14.92 5.79 -25.31
CA PHE A 304 -15.13 5.32 -26.69
C PHE A 304 -14.94 6.44 -27.72
N ARG A 305 -15.53 7.62 -27.47
CA ARG A 305 -15.39 8.78 -28.38
C ARG A 305 -13.95 9.28 -28.48
N VAL A 306 -13.24 9.31 -27.35
CA VAL A 306 -11.82 9.69 -27.35
C VAL A 306 -10.99 8.64 -28.09
N ALA A 307 -11.21 7.35 -27.85
CA ALA A 307 -10.53 6.28 -28.58
C ALA A 307 -10.76 6.38 -30.10
N ALA A 308 -12.00 6.64 -30.53
CA ALA A 308 -12.33 6.82 -31.94
C ALA A 308 -11.65 8.05 -32.56
N ARG A 309 -11.57 9.15 -31.82
CA ARG A 309 -10.92 10.37 -32.29
C ARG A 309 -9.41 10.19 -32.51
N TYR A 310 -8.77 9.40 -31.66
CA TYR A 310 -7.32 9.15 -31.71
C TYR A 310 -6.96 7.84 -32.43
N ALA A 311 -7.94 7.14 -33.00
CA ALA A 311 -7.72 5.89 -33.70
C ALA A 311 -6.83 6.11 -34.92
N LYS A 312 -5.81 5.28 -35.08
CA LYS A 312 -4.87 5.36 -36.22
C LYS A 312 -5.30 4.50 -37.42
N SER A 313 -6.22 3.57 -37.20
CA SER A 313 -6.73 2.63 -38.20
C SER A 313 -8.10 2.11 -37.78
N ASP A 314 -8.84 1.48 -38.69
CA ASP A 314 -10.14 0.88 -38.37
C ASP A 314 -10.02 -0.28 -37.33
N LYS A 315 -8.85 -0.94 -37.25
CA LYS A 315 -8.53 -1.97 -36.24
C LYS A 315 -7.65 -1.42 -35.11
N ASP A 316 -7.97 -0.23 -34.61
CA ASP A 316 -7.22 0.39 -33.52
C ASP A 316 -7.33 -0.44 -32.23
N PRO A 317 -6.21 -0.80 -31.57
CA PRO A 317 -6.22 -1.73 -30.45
C PRO A 317 -7.05 -1.22 -29.25
N PHE A 318 -7.12 0.10 -29.04
CA PHE A 318 -7.97 0.66 -27.98
C PHE A 318 -9.46 0.46 -28.28
N LEU A 319 -9.89 0.73 -29.52
CA LEU A 319 -11.28 0.51 -29.92
C LEU A 319 -11.63 -0.98 -29.89
N THR A 320 -10.72 -1.84 -30.37
CA THR A 320 -10.90 -3.29 -30.33
C THR A 320 -11.16 -3.77 -28.92
N LEU A 321 -10.30 -3.42 -27.95
CA LEU A 321 -10.48 -3.84 -26.55
C LEU A 321 -11.78 -3.29 -25.93
N LEU A 322 -12.09 -2.02 -26.19
CA LEU A 322 -13.30 -1.38 -25.67
C LEU A 322 -14.58 -2.04 -26.21
N PHE A 323 -14.64 -2.34 -27.50
CA PHE A 323 -15.81 -2.96 -28.10
C PHE A 323 -15.89 -4.47 -27.87
N SER A 324 -14.77 -5.17 -27.71
CA SER A 324 -14.79 -6.60 -27.41
C SER A 324 -15.17 -6.88 -25.96
N GLU A 325 -14.62 -6.10 -25.01
CA GLU A 325 -14.70 -6.44 -23.59
C GLU A 325 -15.62 -5.53 -22.77
N HIS A 326 -15.96 -4.33 -23.27
CA HIS A 326 -16.74 -3.33 -22.53
C HIS A 326 -17.99 -2.85 -23.26
N ARG A 327 -18.47 -3.60 -24.28
CA ARG A 327 -19.68 -3.24 -25.04
C ARG A 327 -20.93 -3.08 -24.18
N ASP A 328 -21.03 -3.85 -23.09
CA ASP A 328 -22.20 -3.86 -22.21
C ASP A 328 -22.29 -2.57 -21.37
N GLU A 329 -21.20 -1.79 -21.30
CA GLU A 329 -21.15 -0.49 -20.62
C GLU A 329 -21.70 0.67 -21.49
N ILE A 330 -22.04 0.41 -22.76
CA ILE A 330 -22.58 1.40 -23.69
C ILE A 330 -24.09 1.61 -23.44
N PRO A 331 -24.54 2.80 -23.02
CA PRO A 331 -25.97 3.06 -22.81
C PRO A 331 -26.80 2.82 -24.07
N THR A 332 -27.97 2.20 -23.92
CA THR A 332 -28.91 1.96 -25.05
C THR A 332 -29.37 3.26 -25.73
N SER A 333 -29.43 4.35 -24.97
CA SER A 333 -29.79 5.68 -25.45
C SER A 333 -28.68 6.37 -26.27
N ASP A 334 -27.43 5.91 -26.19
CA ASP A 334 -26.29 6.57 -26.86
C ASP A 334 -26.16 6.11 -28.32
N LYS A 335 -27.03 6.68 -29.18
CA LYS A 335 -27.08 6.38 -30.63
C LYS A 335 -25.73 6.60 -31.33
N SER A 336 -24.93 7.56 -30.87
CA SER A 336 -23.65 7.91 -31.49
C SER A 336 -22.61 6.81 -31.37
N ILE A 337 -22.50 6.19 -30.19
CA ILE A 337 -21.54 5.09 -29.96
C ILE A 337 -22.05 3.80 -30.59
N ARG A 338 -23.36 3.59 -30.63
CA ARG A 338 -23.94 2.44 -31.34
C ARG A 338 -23.67 2.49 -32.83
N ALA A 339 -23.74 3.66 -33.45
CA ALA A 339 -23.34 3.83 -34.85
C ALA A 339 -21.84 3.55 -35.06
N LEU A 340 -20.99 3.99 -34.11
CA LEU A 340 -19.56 3.70 -34.15
C LEU A 340 -19.27 2.20 -34.01
N LEU A 341 -19.95 1.50 -33.10
CA LEU A 341 -19.86 0.05 -32.94
C LEU A 341 -20.29 -0.69 -34.21
N ALA A 342 -21.41 -0.30 -34.81
CA ALA A 342 -21.88 -0.90 -36.07
C ALA A 342 -20.88 -0.70 -37.21
N LYS A 343 -20.22 0.46 -37.27
CA LYS A 343 -19.13 0.70 -38.24
C LYS A 343 -17.91 -0.20 -37.97
N TYR A 344 -17.55 -0.36 -36.70
CA TYR A 344 -16.45 -1.24 -36.29
C TYR A 344 -16.72 -2.71 -36.65
N GLU A 345 -17.95 -3.20 -36.47
CA GLU A 345 -18.34 -4.58 -36.83
C GLU A 345 -18.36 -4.86 -38.33
N GLN A 346 -18.43 -3.82 -39.17
CA GLN A 346 -18.41 -3.92 -40.63
C GLN A 346 -17.00 -3.85 -41.24
N SER A 347 -15.97 -3.54 -40.43
CA SER A 347 -14.56 -3.33 -40.84
C SER A 347 -13.67 -4.51 -40.44
#